data_AF-A0A1I7YTS6-F1
#
_entry.id   AF-A0A1I7YTS6-F1
#
_cell.length_a   1.000
_cell.length_b   1.000
_cell.length_c   1.000
_cell.angle_alpha   90.00
_cell.angle_beta   90.00
_cell.angle_gamma   90.00
#
_symmetry.space_group_name_H-M   'P 1'
#
loop_
_entity.id
_entity.type
_entity.pdbx_description
1 polymer ?
#
loop_
_entity_poly.entity_id
_entity_poly.type
_entity_poly.pdbx_seq_one_letter_code
_entity_poly.pdbx_strand_id
1 'polypeptide(L)'
;MCVCGNGQYDYFGMQTISDWNTIIGGNTDAFQLSCGMMACICTAQTCYISSASTNTYVFSTFCSGGSCATYALIQANANGDGLIPINGGAPVTFGQQLDPMFNFLPISQTGPYLMVTAVGCGGCPVTPTGCT
;
A
#
# COMPACT_ATOMS: atom_id res chain seq x y z
N MET A 1 18.17 1.50 -16.75
CA MET A 1 18.26 0.63 -15.57
C MET A 1 18.51 1.54 -14.39
N CYS A 2 17.48 1.77 -13.56
CA CYS A 2 17.63 2.65 -12.39
C CYS A 2 18.45 1.92 -11.32
N VAL A 3 19.47 2.59 -10.80
CA VAL A 3 20.24 2.10 -9.66
C VAL A 3 19.67 2.81 -8.43
N CYS A 4 18.95 2.10 -7.58
CA CYS A 4 18.59 2.62 -6.27
C CYS A 4 19.89 2.75 -5.47
N GLY A 5 20.39 3.98 -5.29
CA GLY A 5 21.64 4.21 -4.55
C GLY A 5 21.63 3.61 -3.13
N ASN A 6 20.44 3.44 -2.53
CA ASN A 6 20.21 2.87 -1.20
C ASN A 6 18.91 2.02 -1.13
N GLY A 7 18.55 1.29 -2.19
CA GLY A 7 17.29 0.54 -2.23
C GLY A 7 17.36 -0.75 -3.06
N GLN A 8 16.39 -1.63 -2.87
CA GLN A 8 16.25 -2.89 -3.59
C GLN A 8 15.07 -2.81 -4.56
N TYR A 9 15.22 -3.40 -5.75
CA TYR A 9 14.11 -3.62 -6.67
C TYR A 9 13.60 -5.04 -6.50
N ASP A 10 12.35 -5.17 -6.13
CA ASP A 10 11.66 -6.45 -6.07
C ASP A 10 10.63 -6.53 -7.20
N TYR A 11 10.52 -7.72 -7.79
CA TYR A 11 9.56 -8.01 -8.85
C TYR A 11 8.54 -9.01 -8.30
N PHE A 12 7.26 -8.64 -8.38
CA PHE A 12 6.18 -9.47 -7.90
C PHE A 12 5.41 -10.10 -9.05
N GLY A 13 4.86 -11.29 -8.81
CA GLY A 13 4.04 -11.98 -9.79
C GLY A 13 2.80 -11.17 -10.18
N MET A 14 2.39 -11.29 -11.43
CA MET A 14 1.08 -10.81 -11.86
C MET A 14 0.00 -11.70 -11.25
N GLN A 15 -1.07 -11.09 -10.73
CA GLN A 15 -2.26 -11.82 -10.29
C GLN A 15 -3.53 -11.02 -10.58
N THR A 16 -4.63 -11.74 -10.76
CA THR A 16 -5.97 -11.19 -11.02
C THR A 16 -6.92 -11.39 -9.84
N ILE A 17 -6.39 -11.85 -8.70
CA ILE A 17 -7.16 -12.00 -7.46
C ILE A 17 -7.35 -10.59 -6.88
N SER A 18 -8.60 -10.18 -6.71
CA SER A 18 -8.96 -8.89 -6.11
C SER A 18 -9.44 -9.01 -4.66
N ASP A 19 -9.70 -10.21 -4.16
CA ASP A 19 -10.19 -10.43 -2.81
C ASP A 19 -9.04 -10.52 -1.80
N TRP A 20 -9.00 -9.58 -0.86
CA TRP A 20 -7.95 -9.51 0.16
C TRP A 20 -7.95 -10.70 1.12
N ASN A 21 -9.12 -11.28 1.42
CA ASN A 21 -9.18 -12.46 2.30
C ASN A 21 -8.49 -13.66 1.65
N THR A 22 -8.70 -13.86 0.35
CA THR A 22 -8.03 -14.87 -0.45
C THR A 22 -6.53 -14.59 -0.57
N ILE A 23 -6.14 -13.34 -0.81
CA ILE A 23 -4.72 -12.94 -0.92
C ILE A 23 -3.97 -13.24 0.38
N ILE A 24 -4.51 -12.79 1.51
CA ILE A 24 -3.89 -12.96 2.84
C ILE A 24 -3.94 -14.43 3.26
N GLY A 25 -5.10 -15.09 3.13
CA GLY A 25 -5.28 -16.49 3.51
C GLY A 25 -4.44 -17.45 2.65
N GLY A 26 -4.15 -17.06 1.41
CA GLY A 26 -3.31 -17.81 0.47
C GLY A 26 -1.82 -17.46 0.50
N ASN A 27 -1.40 -16.45 1.28
CA ASN A 27 -0.05 -15.87 1.24
C ASN A 27 0.39 -15.52 -0.20
N THR A 28 -0.52 -14.97 -1.00
CA THR A 28 -0.24 -14.51 -2.37
C THR A 28 0.01 -13.00 -2.43
N ASP A 29 0.18 -12.36 -1.28
CA ASP A 29 0.65 -10.99 -1.19
C ASP A 29 2.08 -10.86 -1.73
N ALA A 30 2.43 -9.65 -2.16
CA ALA A 30 3.76 -9.32 -2.62
C ALA A 30 4.73 -9.29 -1.42
N PHE A 31 4.39 -8.48 -0.42
CA PHE A 31 5.13 -8.36 0.83
C PHE A 31 4.28 -7.64 1.88
N GLN A 32 4.75 -7.67 3.13
CA GLN A 32 4.18 -6.92 4.24
C GLN A 32 5.20 -5.95 4.81
N LEU A 33 4.73 -4.76 5.18
CA LEU A 33 5.56 -3.73 5.80
C LEU A 33 5.09 -3.46 7.23
N SER A 34 5.98 -3.67 8.17
CA SER A 34 5.85 -3.23 9.56
C SER A 34 7.14 -2.55 9.98
N CYS A 35 7.06 -1.25 10.29
CA CYS A 35 8.24 -0.43 10.51
C CYS A 35 8.63 -0.27 11.99
N GLY A 36 7.78 -0.69 12.94
CA GLY A 36 7.92 -0.42 14.39
C GLY A 36 7.89 1.06 14.80
N MET A 37 8.11 1.96 13.84
CA MET A 37 8.05 3.42 13.91
C MET A 37 7.07 3.91 12.83
N MET A 38 7.44 4.95 12.07
CA MET A 38 6.65 5.50 10.98
C MET A 38 6.92 4.75 9.67
N ALA A 39 5.87 4.14 9.11
CA ALA A 39 5.84 3.75 7.71
C ALA A 39 5.47 4.95 6.84
N CYS A 40 6.03 5.03 5.63
CA CYS A 40 5.59 5.93 4.59
C CYS A 40 5.27 5.16 3.30
N ILE A 41 4.14 5.49 2.68
CA ILE A 41 3.65 4.88 1.44
C ILE A 41 3.35 6.00 0.46
N CYS A 42 3.92 5.92 -0.74
CA CYS A 42 3.79 6.94 -1.77
C CYS A 42 3.00 6.44 -2.96
N THR A 43 2.08 7.27 -3.45
CA THR A 43 1.44 7.16 -4.76
C THR A 43 2.14 8.09 -5.75
N ALA A 44 1.68 8.11 -6.99
CA ALA A 44 2.18 9.05 -7.98
C ALA A 44 1.87 10.53 -7.64
N GLN A 45 0.92 10.81 -6.74
CA GLN A 45 0.49 12.16 -6.40
C GLN A 45 1.02 12.65 -5.05
N THR A 46 1.08 11.78 -4.05
CA THR A 46 1.46 12.17 -2.69
C THR A 46 1.98 10.99 -1.89
N CYS A 47 2.65 11.29 -0.79
CA CYS A 47 3.03 10.30 0.20
C CYS A 47 2.15 10.40 1.44
N TYR A 48 2.05 9.28 2.14
CA TYR A 48 1.27 9.13 3.35
C TYR A 48 2.15 8.56 4.45
N ILE A 49 1.98 9.06 5.67
CA ILE A 49 2.63 8.54 6.86
C ILE A 49 1.62 7.76 7.70
N SER A 50 2.09 6.71 8.38
CA SER A 50 1.24 5.96 9.30
C SER A 50 0.69 6.83 10.42
N SER A 51 -0.60 6.67 10.75
CA SER A 51 -1.20 7.28 11.94
C SER A 51 -0.71 6.66 13.25
N ALA A 52 -0.26 5.39 13.22
CA ALA A 52 0.17 4.65 14.40
C ALA A 52 1.31 3.69 14.08
N SER A 53 2.26 3.51 14.99
CA SER A 53 3.41 2.60 14.81
C SER A 53 3.02 1.12 14.79
N THR A 54 1.81 0.79 15.24
CA THR A 54 1.25 -0.57 15.25
C THR A 54 0.61 -0.96 13.93
N ASN A 55 0.41 -0.03 12.99
CA ASN A 55 -0.18 -0.33 11.70
C ASN A 55 0.76 -1.22 10.88
N THR A 56 0.17 -2.21 10.22
CA THR A 56 0.87 -3.09 9.28
C THR A 56 0.22 -2.92 7.91
N TYR A 57 1.01 -3.06 6.85
CA TYR A 57 0.55 -2.86 5.49
C TYR A 57 0.85 -4.09 4.66
N VAL A 58 -0.18 -4.63 3.99
CA VAL A 58 -0.05 -5.76 3.08
C VAL A 58 -0.10 -5.22 1.65
N PHE A 59 0.87 -5.58 0.83
CA PHE A 59 0.95 -5.11 -0.55
C PHE A 59 0.62 -6.26 -1.48
N SER A 60 -0.19 -6.00 -2.49
CA SER A 60 -0.49 -6.99 -3.52
C SER A 60 -0.53 -6.34 -4.89
N THR A 61 0.06 -7.01 -5.88
CA THR A 61 -0.07 -6.63 -7.29
C THR A 61 -1.42 -7.07 -7.79
N PHE A 62 -2.17 -6.21 -8.47
CA PHE A 62 -3.41 -6.58 -9.13
C PHE A 62 -3.39 -6.13 -10.58
N CYS A 63 -3.67 -7.07 -11.47
CA CYS A 63 -3.70 -6.87 -12.92
C CYS A 63 -5.14 -6.94 -13.44
N SER A 64 -5.57 -5.89 -14.14
CA SER A 64 -6.88 -5.84 -14.80
C SER A 64 -6.77 -5.07 -16.11
N GLY A 65 -7.43 -5.57 -17.17
CA GLY A 65 -7.42 -4.93 -18.49
C GLY A 65 -6.03 -4.75 -19.10
N GLY A 66 -5.08 -5.65 -18.81
CA GLY A 66 -3.70 -5.58 -19.31
C GLY A 66 -2.79 -4.59 -18.58
N SER A 67 -3.28 -3.92 -17.53
CA SER A 67 -2.48 -3.05 -16.66
C SER A 67 -2.35 -3.66 -15.28
N CYS A 68 -1.17 -3.55 -14.68
CA CYS A 68 -0.89 -4.02 -13.32
C CYS A 68 -0.46 -2.87 -12.43
N ALA A 69 -0.91 -2.88 -11.18
CA ALA A 69 -0.41 -1.96 -10.17
C ALA A 69 -0.36 -2.64 -8.80
N THR A 70 0.49 -2.12 -7.92
CA THR A 70 0.56 -2.58 -6.54
C THR A 70 -0.39 -1.76 -5.68
N TYR A 71 -1.19 -2.44 -4.86
CA TYR A 71 -2.15 -1.83 -3.96
C TYR A 71 -1.78 -2.13 -2.51
N ALA A 72 -2.03 -1.18 -1.61
CA ALA A 72 -1.84 -1.36 -0.17
C ALA A 72 -3.16 -1.63 0.56
N LEU A 73 -3.18 -2.68 1.36
CA LEU A 73 -4.15 -2.94 2.42
C LEU A 73 -3.58 -2.42 3.74
N ILE A 74 -4.33 -1.58 4.45
CA ILE A 74 -4.02 -1.23 5.84
C ILE A 74 -4.57 -2.33 6.75
N GLN A 75 -3.77 -2.76 7.72
CA GLN A 75 -4.19 -3.55 8.86
C GLN A 75 -3.93 -2.74 10.13
N ALA A 76 -5.01 -2.39 10.85
CA ALA A 76 -4.94 -1.55 12.04
C ALA A 76 -5.90 -2.02 13.13
N ASN A 77 -5.71 -1.51 14.35
CA ASN A 77 -6.53 -1.87 15.50
C ASN A 77 -7.87 -1.11 15.55
N ALA A 78 -7.93 0.09 14.95
CA ALA A 78 -9.13 0.92 14.92
C ALA A 78 -9.47 1.38 13.50
N ASN A 79 -10.78 1.53 13.22
CA ASN A 79 -11.28 1.96 11.91
C ASN A 79 -10.81 3.36 11.48
N GLY A 80 -10.43 4.21 12.45
CA GLY A 80 -9.89 5.55 12.20
C GLY A 80 -8.39 5.59 11.92
N ASP A 81 -7.67 4.50 12.18
CA ASP A 81 -6.23 4.41 11.93
C ASP A 81 -5.95 4.16 10.45
N GLY A 82 -4.77 4.58 9.99
CA GLY A 82 -4.30 4.29 8.65
C GLY A 82 -3.17 5.18 8.19
N LEU A 83 -3.44 5.96 7.14
CA LEU A 83 -2.48 6.70 6.35
C LEU A 83 -2.89 8.17 6.23
N ILE A 84 -2.01 9.06 6.69
CA ILE A 84 -2.22 10.50 6.72
C ILE A 84 -1.36 11.14 5.61
N PRO A 85 -1.94 11.90 4.66
CA PRO A 85 -1.17 12.52 3.59
C PRO A 85 -0.23 13.62 4.12
N ILE A 86 1.03 13.61 3.66
CA ILE A 86 2.06 14.56 4.13
C ILE A 86 1.80 16.01 3.68
N ASN A 87 1.08 16.18 2.58
CA ASN A 87 0.77 17.49 1.99
C ASN A 87 -0.63 18.01 2.40
N GLY A 88 -1.23 17.42 3.44
CA GLY A 88 -2.63 17.65 3.80
C GLY A 88 -3.61 16.89 2.89
N GLY A 89 -4.89 16.91 3.25
CA GLY A 89 -5.96 16.17 2.56
C GLY A 89 -6.64 15.14 3.46
N ALA A 90 -7.52 14.34 2.86
CA ALA A 90 -8.26 13.31 3.59
C ALA A 90 -7.36 12.09 3.88
N PRO A 91 -7.40 11.55 5.11
CA PRO A 91 -6.71 10.31 5.43
C PRO A 91 -7.36 9.13 4.71
N VAL A 92 -6.55 8.09 4.47
CA VAL A 92 -7.02 6.76 4.09
C VAL A 92 -7.01 5.89 5.32
N THR A 93 -8.17 5.38 5.73
CA THR A 93 -8.31 4.66 7.00
C THR A 93 -8.66 3.20 6.79
N PHE A 94 -8.29 2.36 7.75
CA PHE A 94 -8.63 0.94 7.80
C PHE A 94 -10.13 0.71 7.60
N GLY A 95 -10.97 1.52 8.25
CA GLY A 95 -12.43 1.41 8.15
C GLY A 95 -12.97 1.68 6.74
N GLN A 96 -12.30 2.48 5.90
CA GLN A 96 -12.74 2.74 4.52
C GLN A 96 -12.59 1.51 3.60
N GLN A 97 -11.77 0.53 4.01
CA GLN A 97 -11.53 -0.70 3.26
C GLN A 97 -12.57 -1.77 3.55
N LEU A 98 -13.47 -1.54 4.51
CA LEU A 98 -14.42 -2.52 5.00
C LEU A 98 -15.84 -2.24 4.51
N ASP A 99 -16.56 -3.31 4.19
CA ASP A 99 -18.01 -3.26 4.02
C ASP A 99 -18.72 -3.19 5.40
N PRO A 100 -20.06 -3.00 5.44
CA PRO A 100 -20.81 -2.97 6.69
C PRO A 100 -20.77 -4.28 7.51
N MET A 101 -20.30 -5.38 6.91
CA MET A 101 -20.13 -6.69 7.53
C MET A 101 -18.67 -6.95 7.95
N PHE A 102 -17.80 -5.93 7.88
CA PHE A 102 -16.37 -6.01 8.20
C PHE A 102 -15.54 -6.91 7.27
N ASN A 103 -16.01 -7.14 6.04
CA ASN A 103 -15.19 -7.77 5.01
C ASN A 103 -14.41 -6.71 4.22
N PHE A 104 -13.21 -7.06 3.77
CA PHE A 104 -12.46 -6.20 2.87
C PHE A 104 -13.16 -6.05 1.52
N LEU A 105 -13.29 -4.82 1.06
CA LEU A 105 -13.75 -4.50 -0.29
C LEU A 105 -12.75 -5.06 -1.32
N PRO A 106 -13.19 -5.45 -2.53
CA PRO A 106 -12.28 -5.96 -3.54
C PRO A 106 -11.33 -4.87 -4.07
N ILE A 107 -10.11 -5.26 -4.44
CA ILE A 107 -9.17 -4.40 -5.17
C ILE A 107 -9.82 -3.97 -6.48
N SER A 108 -9.89 -2.66 -6.70
CA SER A 108 -10.41 -2.04 -7.91
C SER A 108 -9.78 -0.66 -8.10
N GLN A 109 -9.78 -0.16 -9.35
CA GLN A 109 -9.18 1.15 -9.68
C GLN A 109 -9.89 2.33 -9.00
N THR A 110 -11.17 2.17 -8.66
CA THR A 110 -11.98 3.17 -7.95
C THR A 110 -12.21 2.82 -6.49
N GLY A 111 -11.55 1.77 -6.00
CA GLY A 111 -11.67 1.29 -4.63
C GLY A 111 -10.92 2.17 -3.64
N PRO A 112 -11.02 1.85 -2.35
CA PRO A 112 -10.37 2.63 -1.28
C PRO A 112 -8.85 2.38 -1.19
N TYR A 113 -8.29 1.53 -2.05
CA TYR A 113 -6.90 1.09 -1.96
C TYR A 113 -5.97 2.04 -2.71
N LEU A 114 -4.87 2.40 -2.07
CA LEU A 114 -3.84 3.23 -2.68
C LEU A 114 -3.07 2.46 -3.73
N MET A 115 -2.91 3.05 -4.92
CA MET A 115 -1.99 2.57 -5.94
C MET A 115 -0.56 3.03 -5.60
N VAL A 116 0.24 2.10 -5.11
CA VAL A 116 1.55 2.33 -4.50
C VAL A 116 2.65 2.38 -5.55
N THR A 117 3.56 3.33 -5.38
CA THR A 117 4.77 3.51 -6.21
C THR A 117 6.06 3.35 -5.42
N ALA A 118 6.05 3.67 -4.13
CA ALA A 118 7.20 3.48 -3.25
C ALA A 118 6.75 3.35 -1.79
N VAL A 119 7.55 2.67 -0.97
CA VAL A 119 7.34 2.54 0.48
C VAL A 119 8.66 2.67 1.23
N GLY A 120 8.60 3.09 2.49
CA GLY A 120 9.78 3.23 3.34
C GLY A 120 9.46 3.24 4.83
N CYS A 121 10.47 2.96 5.65
CA CYS A 121 10.42 3.09 7.10
C CYS A 121 11.33 4.24 7.55
N GLY A 122 10.91 5.01 8.56
CA GLY A 122 11.70 6.11 9.12
C GLY A 122 11.71 7.40 8.28
N GLY A 123 11.13 7.38 7.08
CA GLY A 123 10.99 8.52 6.19
C GLY A 123 10.32 8.13 4.88
N CYS A 124 9.81 9.11 4.15
CA CYS A 124 9.26 8.87 2.82
C CYS A 124 10.38 8.64 1.80
N PRO A 125 10.25 7.64 0.92
CA PRO A 125 11.20 7.43 -0.16
C PRO A 125 11.38 8.69 -1.00
N VAL A 126 12.63 9.05 -1.25
CA VAL A 126 12.97 10.09 -2.23
C VAL A 126 13.14 9.41 -3.59
N THR A 127 12.47 9.93 -4.62
CA THR A 127 12.66 9.44 -5.99
C THR A 127 14.14 9.58 -6.37
N PRO A 128 14.83 8.50 -6.80
CA PRO A 128 16.20 8.61 -7.24
C PRO A 128 16.30 9.59 -8.42
N THR A 129 17.24 10.53 -8.33
CA THR A 129 17.53 11.48 -9.41
C THR A 129 18.07 10.69 -10.62
N GLY A 130 17.42 10.76 -11.78
CA GLY A 130 17.88 10.12 -13.02
C GLY A 130 17.08 8.91 -13.53
N CYS A 131 15.90 8.65 -12.96
CA CYS A 131 14.94 7.72 -13.53
C CYS A 131 13.97 8.45 -14.48
N THR A 132 14.29 8.48 -15.78
CA THR A 132 13.41 8.93 -16.88
C THR A 132 13.12 7.78 -17.81
#